data_AF-A0A521D653-F1
#
_entry.id   AF-A0A521D653-F1
#
_cell.length_a   1.000
_cell.length_b   1.000
_cell.length_c   1.000
_cell.angle_alpha   90.00
_cell.angle_beta   90.00
_cell.angle_gamma   90.00
#
_symmetry.space_group_name_H-M   'P 1'
#
loop_
_entity.id
_entity.type
_entity.pdbx_description
1 polymer ?
#
loop_
_entity_poly.entity_id
_entity_poly.type
_entity_poly.pdbx_seq_one_letter_code
_entity_poly.pdbx_strand_id
1 'polypeptide(L)' 'MKFSKEPSEEEKNNWQNDPNNWVWGMFYYNPEDPRLFPPKKIKEFGWTTNFANPNSVLVMIILILVVLIFILFAH' A
#
# COMPACT_ATOMS: atom_id res chain seq x y z
N MET A 1 6.20 14.74 17.17
CA MET A 1 5.67 13.39 16.91
C MET A 1 4.23 13.56 16.45
N LYS A 2 3.92 13.36 15.15
CA LYS A 2 2.52 13.35 14.71
C LYS A 2 1.92 12.07 15.29
N PHE A 3 1.16 12.18 16.38
CA PHE A 3 0.22 11.13 16.75
C PHE A 3 -0.86 11.15 15.68
N SER A 4 -0.64 10.41 14.59
CA SER A 4 -1.64 10.25 13.54
C SER A 4 -2.78 9.46 14.14
N LYS A 5 -3.88 10.16 14.45
CA LYS A 5 -5.17 9.55 14.67
C LYS A 5 -5.40 8.57 13.52
N GLU A 6 -5.71 7.32 13.84
CA GLU A 6 -6.10 6.33 12.84
C GLU A 6 -7.18 6.94 11.93
N PRO A 7 -7.05 6.82 10.59
CA PRO A 7 -8.06 7.37 9.68
C PRO A 7 -9.44 6.77 10.00
N SER A 8 -10.47 7.59 9.90
CA SER A 8 -11.86 7.13 9.97
C SER A 8 -12.19 6.22 8.78
N GLU A 9 -13.23 5.40 8.91
CA GLU A 9 -13.71 4.58 7.80
C GLU A 9 -14.21 5.42 6.62
N GLU A 10 -14.72 6.62 6.89
CA GLU A 10 -15.12 7.57 5.85
C GLU A 10 -13.90 8.06 5.05
N GLU A 11 -12.83 8.50 5.71
CA GLU A 11 -11.57 8.88 5.05
C GLU A 11 -10.99 7.73 4.23
N LYS A 12 -10.94 6.52 4.82
CA LYS A 12 -10.47 5.32 4.12
C LYS A 12 -11.28 5.02 2.86
N ASN A 13 -12.61 5.16 2.93
CA ASN A 13 -13.50 4.92 1.79
C ASN A 13 -13.39 6.03 0.74
N ASN A 14 -13.26 7.29 1.15
CA ASN A 14 -13.08 8.41 0.24
C ASN A 14 -11.76 8.27 -0.54
N TRP A 15 -10.65 8.00 0.14
CA TRP A 15 -9.37 7.78 -0.52
C TRP A 15 -9.36 6.56 -1.43
N GLN A 16 -10.08 5.49 -1.08
CA GLN A 16 -10.19 4.29 -1.90
C GLN A 16 -10.93 4.55 -3.22
N ASN A 17 -11.98 5.36 -3.16
CA ASN A 17 -12.86 5.63 -4.29
C ASN A 17 -12.43 6.84 -5.14
N ASP A 18 -11.49 7.65 -4.65
CA ASP A 18 -10.92 8.76 -5.42
C ASP A 18 -10.05 8.23 -6.57
N PRO A 19 -10.44 8.46 -7.85
CA PRO A 19 -9.67 7.99 -9.00
C PRO A 19 -8.28 8.63 -9.10
N ASN A 20 -8.04 9.79 -8.49
CA ASN A 20 -6.73 10.45 -8.51
C ASN A 20 -5.67 9.70 -7.71
N ASN A 21 -6.08 8.86 -6.75
CA ASN A 21 -5.17 8.01 -5.98
C ASN A 21 -4.76 6.73 -6.74
N TRP A 22 -5.28 6.49 -7.96
CA TRP A 22 -5.03 5.29 -8.75
C TRP A 22 -4.27 5.61 -10.04
N VAL A 23 -2.94 5.55 -9.98
CA VAL A 23 -2.07 5.71 -11.15
C VAL A 23 -2.28 4.54 -12.11
N TRP A 24 -2.59 4.86 -13.37
CA TRP A 24 -2.98 3.90 -14.42
C TRP A 24 -4.13 2.96 -14.02
N GLY A 25 -4.94 3.34 -13.02
CA GLY A 25 -6.02 2.52 -12.50
C GLY A 25 -5.59 1.30 -11.67
N MET A 26 -4.29 1.13 -11.41
CA MET A 26 -3.73 -0.07 -10.75
C MET A 26 -2.88 0.25 -9.51
N PHE A 27 -2.00 1.24 -9.60
CA PHE A 27 -1.07 1.56 -8.51
C PHE A 27 -1.64 2.63 -7.60
N TYR A 28 -1.67 2.34 -6.31
CA TYR A 28 -2.20 3.26 -5.31
C TYR A 28 -1.14 4.26 -4.85
N TYR A 29 -1.46 5.54 -4.92
CA TYR A 29 -0.58 6.63 -4.52
C TYR A 29 -1.40 7.70 -3.79
N ASN A 30 -1.29 7.73 -2.45
CA ASN A 30 -1.92 8.77 -1.64
C ASN A 30 -1.00 9.19 -0.47
N PRO A 31 -0.41 10.40 -0.48
CA PRO A 31 0.44 10.87 0.62
C PRO A 31 -0.31 11.18 1.91
N GLU A 32 -1.64 11.32 1.86
CA GLU A 32 -2.49 11.56 3.03
C GLU A 32 -2.85 10.27 3.78
N ASP A 33 -2.79 9.13 3.10
CA ASP A 33 -3.10 7.83 3.68
C ASP A 33 -1.85 7.22 4.38
N PRO A 34 -1.80 7.16 5.72
CA PRO A 34 -0.66 6.63 6.44
C PRO A 34 -0.54 5.10 6.37
N ARG A 35 -1.57 4.39 5.85
CA ARG A 35 -1.58 2.93 5.80
C ARG A 35 -0.45 2.42 4.91
N LEU A 36 0.24 1.37 5.38
CA LEU A 36 1.26 0.70 4.57
C LEU A 36 0.61 -0.07 3.43
N PHE A 37 -0.44 -0.84 3.72
CA PHE A 37 -1.09 -1.73 2.76
C PHE A 37 -2.60 -1.50 2.68
N PRO A 38 -3.08 -0.41 2.05
CA PRO A 38 -4.51 -0.23 1.79
C PRO A 38 -5.05 -1.35 0.89
N PRO A 39 -6.38 -1.56 0.87
CA PRO A 39 -6.98 -2.55 -0.02
C PRO A 39 -6.79 -2.18 -1.50
N LYS A 40 -6.69 -3.18 -2.38
CA LYS A 40 -6.76 -2.99 -3.83
C LYS A 40 -8.11 -2.42 -4.25
N LYS A 41 -8.14 -1.80 -5.43
CA LYS A 41 -9.35 -1.19 -6.01
C LYS A 41 -10.54 -2.16 -6.01
N ILE A 42 -10.26 -3.41 -6.37
CA ILE A 42 -11.13 -4.57 -6.16
C ILE A 42 -10.66 -5.21 -4.84
N LYS A 43 -11.47 -5.10 -3.78
CA LYS A 43 -11.08 -5.46 -2.40
C LYS A 43 -10.78 -6.95 -2.26
N GLU A 44 -11.41 -7.78 -3.08
CA GLU A 44 -11.26 -9.24 -3.15
C GLU A 44 -9.86 -9.66 -3.58
N PHE A 45 -9.09 -8.76 -4.23
CA PHE A 45 -7.70 -9.02 -4.61
C PHE A 45 -6.69 -8.64 -3.51
N GLY A 46 -7.15 -8.37 -2.30
CA GLY A 46 -6.31 -8.14 -1.12
C GLY A 46 -5.77 -6.72 -1.05
N TRP A 47 -4.51 -6.58 -0.65
CA TRP A 47 -3.87 -5.29 -0.34
C TRP A 47 -2.91 -4.82 -1.44
N THR A 48 -2.59 -3.53 -1.44
CA THR A 48 -1.62 -2.91 -2.33
C THR A 48 -0.62 -2.07 -1.55
N THR A 49 0.56 -1.85 -2.10
CA THR A 49 1.52 -0.86 -1.61
C THR A 49 0.99 0.54 -1.86
N ASN A 50 1.05 1.40 -0.85
CA ASN A 50 0.89 2.84 -1.05
C ASN A 50 2.25 3.43 -1.47
N PHE A 51 2.40 3.72 -2.76
CA PHE A 51 3.66 4.19 -3.33
C PHE A 51 4.03 5.63 -2.90
N ALA A 52 3.12 6.36 -2.26
CA ALA A 52 3.41 7.65 -1.64
C ALA A 52 4.01 7.52 -0.23
N ASN A 53 4.00 6.32 0.37
CA ASN A 53 4.50 6.08 1.72
C ASN A 53 5.86 5.35 1.68
N PRO A 54 6.98 6.01 2.04
CA PRO A 54 8.31 5.40 2.00
C PRO A 54 8.44 4.11 2.83
N ASN A 55 7.73 4.02 3.96
CA ASN A 55 7.73 2.81 4.78
C ASN A 55 7.02 1.65 4.08
N SER A 56 5.94 1.92 3.35
CA SER A 56 5.24 0.89 2.57
C SER A 56 6.12 0.33 1.46
N VAL A 57 6.81 1.22 0.74
CA VAL A 57 7.77 0.85 -0.31
C VAL A 57 8.94 0.06 0.26
N LEU A 58 9.48 0.48 1.41
CA LEU A 58 10.56 -0.26 2.09
C LEU A 58 10.14 -1.68 2.45
N VAL A 59 8.96 -1.88 3.06
CA VAL A 59 8.46 -3.22 3.40
C VAL A 59 8.22 -4.06 2.14
N MET A 60 7.70 -3.47 1.06
CA MET A 60 7.54 -4.15 -0.23
C MET A 60 8.89 -4.64 -0.78
N ILE A 61 9.92 -3.79 -0.77
CA ILE A 61 11.27 -4.16 -1.24
C ILE A 61 11.85 -5.30 -0.39
N ILE A 62 11.72 -5.22 0.94
CA ILE A 62 12.17 -6.28 1.85
C ILE A 62 11.47 -7.59 1.53
N LEU A 63 10.15 -7.58 1.34
CA LEU A 63 9.38 -8.77 0.99
C LEU A 63 9.85 -9.39 -0.34
N ILE A 64 10.08 -8.56 -1.37
CA ILE A 64 10.60 -9.01 -2.65
C ILE A 64 11.99 -9.65 -2.49
N LEU A 65 12.90 -9.01 -1.75
CA LEU A 65 14.23 -9.54 -1.50
C LEU A 65 14.19 -10.88 -0.75
N VAL A 66 13.34 -11.00 0.27
CA VAL A 66 13.16 -12.25 1.02
C VAL A 66 12.69 -13.37 0.07
N VAL A 67 11.67 -13.11 -0.74
CA VAL A 67 11.17 -14.10 -1.73
C VAL A 67 12.27 -14.49 -2.73
N LEU A 68 13.04 -13.53 -3.24
CA LEU A 68 14.14 -13.80 -4.15
C LEU A 68 15.25 -14.63 -3.51
N ILE A 69 15.63 -14.33 -2.26
CA ILE A 69 16.59 -15.14 -1.49
C ILE A 69 16.06 -16.57 -1.35
N PHE A 70 14.79 -16.73 -0.94
CA PHE A 70 14.19 -18.07 -0.85
C PHE A 70 14.26 -18.82 -2.19
N ILE A 71 13.90 -18.19 -3.30
CA ILE A 71 13.94 -18.83 -4.63
C ILE A 71 15.38 -19.23 -5.01
N LEU A 72 16.37 -18.37 -4.74
CA LEU A 72 17.76 -18.62 -5.11
C LEU A 72 18.45 -19.70 -4.27
N PHE A 73 18.05 -19.86 -3.00
CA PHE A 73 18.70 -20.77 -2.04
C PHE A 73 17.84 -21.97 -1.62
N ALA A 74 16.60 -22.11 -2.10
CA ALA A 74 15.74 -23.27 -1.83
C ALA A 74 15.97 -24.46 -2.81
N HIS A 75 17.00 -24.38 -3.66
CA HIS A 75 17.51 -25.48 -4.48
C HIS A 75 18.79 -26.05 -3.87
#